data_AF-A0A081RNU0-F1
#
_entry.id   AF-A0A081RNU0-F1
#
_cell.length_a   1.000
_cell.length_b   1.000
_cell.length_c   1.000
_cell.angle_alpha   90.00
_cell.angle_beta   90.00
_cell.angle_gamma   90.00
#
_symmetry.space_group_name_H-M   'P 1'
#
loop_
_entity.id
_entity.type
_entity.pdbx_description
1 polymer ?
#
loop_
_entity_poly.entity_id
_entity_poly.type
_entity_poly.pdbx_seq_one_letter_code
_entity_poly.pdbx_strand_id
1 'polypeptide(L)'
;MATSGAGKSVTAKVILTRLMKKYPDCLVYIIDPQGEYDSITQYLDILSIRVTQQKELGFDPFKLFESNDAAEILGDITRAKDTVRKEFRALASKAKSVFELYGIVSDEAKQYLKDLVEGHISDILKGDSTKMSERAVISLRGTYGQDESVAMLLLLALGKIWKKILEKPPRTPKILLIDEGWMLFKMPSAGKFLDSIARIGRKLNVIFIFVTQRPEDIIDNEYGRGIADNAGTKILLQNTEQASQKIAKAMSLSPQETDMLKTFSRGEALFLTKD
;
A
#
# COMPACT_ATOMS: atom_id res chain seq x y z
N MET A 1 13.08 7.15 3.46
CA MET A 1 13.22 7.57 2.05
C MET A 1 14.70 7.54 1.68
N ALA A 2 15.08 6.98 0.54
CA ALA A 2 16.47 6.96 0.07
C ALA A 2 16.61 6.50 -1.38
N THR A 3 17.71 6.78 -2.06
CA THR A 3 18.00 6.15 -3.37
C THR A 3 18.21 4.64 -3.29
N SER A 4 18.18 3.95 -4.43
CA SER A 4 18.49 2.51 -4.50
C SER A 4 19.91 2.24 -3.98
N GLY A 5 20.11 1.12 -3.29
CA GLY A 5 21.40 0.75 -2.70
C GLY A 5 21.77 1.43 -1.37
N ALA A 6 21.09 2.51 -0.96
CA ALA A 6 21.41 3.27 0.26
C ALA A 6 21.19 2.51 1.59
N GLY A 7 20.51 1.35 1.55
CA GLY A 7 20.27 0.52 2.74
C GLY A 7 18.83 0.50 3.27
N LYS A 8 17.86 1.07 2.54
CA LYS A 8 16.44 1.13 2.93
C LYS A 8 15.87 -0.19 3.44
N SER A 9 15.95 -1.24 2.63
CA SER A 9 15.36 -2.55 2.96
C SER A 9 16.02 -3.15 4.20
N VAL A 10 17.34 -2.96 4.37
CA VAL A 10 18.03 -3.39 5.60
C VAL A 10 17.50 -2.64 6.82
N THR A 11 17.42 -1.32 6.74
CA THR A 11 16.88 -0.47 7.82
C THR A 11 15.45 -0.88 8.19
N ALA A 12 14.58 -1.08 7.19
CA ALA A 12 13.21 -1.49 7.39
C ALA A 12 13.09 -2.87 8.05
N LYS A 13 13.87 -3.86 7.58
CA LYS A 13 13.94 -5.21 8.18
C LYS A 13 14.43 -5.19 9.63
N VAL A 14 15.43 -4.36 9.93
CA VAL A 14 15.95 -4.19 11.30
C VAL A 14 14.90 -3.58 12.22
N ILE A 15 14.19 -2.53 11.77
CA ILE A 15 13.09 -1.91 12.52
C ILE A 15 11.99 -2.93 12.76
N LEU A 16 11.54 -3.62 11.71
CA LEU A 16 10.51 -4.64 11.79
C LEU A 16 10.87 -5.72 12.82
N THR A 17 12.08 -6.28 12.73
CA THR A 17 12.56 -7.31 13.65
C THR A 17 12.56 -6.83 15.10
N ARG A 18 13.02 -5.60 15.35
CA ARG A 18 13.02 -5.01 16.70
C ARG A 18 11.61 -4.77 17.22
N LEU A 19 10.69 -4.31 16.38
CA LEU A 19 9.29 -4.10 16.74
C LEU A 19 8.57 -5.42 17.06
N MET A 20 8.78 -6.47 16.26
CA MET A 20 8.23 -7.81 16.53
C MET A 20 8.78 -8.39 17.83
N LYS A 21 10.08 -8.18 18.13
CA LYS A 21 10.66 -8.58 19.43
C LYS A 21 10.05 -7.81 20.60
N LYS A 22 9.77 -6.52 20.42
CA LYS A 22 9.14 -5.66 21.45
C LYS A 22 7.67 -6.02 21.67
N TYR A 23 6.96 -6.42 20.61
CA TYR A 23 5.55 -6.77 20.62
C TYR A 23 5.35 -8.19 20.07
N PRO A 24 5.59 -9.24 20.87
CA PRO A 24 5.54 -10.63 20.40
C PRO A 24 4.19 -11.01 19.79
N ASP A 25 3.09 -10.48 20.31
CA ASP A 25 1.74 -10.79 19.83
C ASP A 25 1.25 -9.83 18.73
N CYS A 26 2.16 -9.06 18.12
CA CYS A 26 1.76 -8.13 17.08
C CYS A 26 1.38 -8.85 15.78
N LEU A 27 0.38 -8.29 15.12
CA LEU A 27 0.08 -8.63 13.74
C LEU A 27 1.07 -7.91 12.83
N VAL A 28 1.47 -8.57 11.75
CA VAL A 28 2.49 -8.04 10.83
C VAL A 28 2.01 -8.23 9.41
N TYR A 29 1.86 -7.12 8.71
CA TYR A 29 1.46 -7.13 7.31
C TYR A 29 2.46 -6.32 6.50
N ILE A 30 2.98 -6.95 5.45
CA ILE A 30 3.97 -6.36 4.56
C ILE A 30 3.43 -6.40 3.14
N ILE A 31 3.42 -5.26 2.45
CA ILE A 31 3.23 -5.19 1.01
C ILE A 31 4.61 -5.03 0.39
N ASP A 32 5.00 -5.99 -0.44
CA ASP A 32 6.34 -6.11 -0.99
C ASP A 32 6.29 -6.39 -2.51
N PRO A 33 6.16 -5.34 -3.34
CA PRO A 33 6.06 -5.51 -4.78
C PRO A 33 7.27 -6.22 -5.40
N GLN A 34 8.46 -6.06 -4.80
CA GLN A 34 9.73 -6.53 -5.36
C GLN A 34 10.21 -7.87 -4.78
N GLY A 35 9.60 -8.34 -3.68
CA GLY A 35 9.99 -9.59 -3.00
C GLY A 35 11.26 -9.46 -2.15
N GLU A 36 11.59 -8.24 -1.70
CA GLU A 36 12.75 -7.95 -0.86
C GLU A 36 12.66 -8.63 0.52
N TYR A 37 11.46 -8.88 1.04
CA TYR A 37 11.22 -9.43 2.36
C TYR A 37 11.14 -10.96 2.39
N ASP A 38 11.13 -11.64 1.23
CA ASP A 38 11.10 -13.11 1.14
C ASP A 38 12.19 -13.76 2.04
N SER A 39 13.38 -13.17 2.05
CA SER A 39 14.54 -13.61 2.84
C SER A 39 14.33 -13.70 4.35
N ILE A 40 13.39 -12.93 4.92
CA ILE A 40 13.15 -12.89 6.38
C ILE A 40 11.90 -13.64 6.81
N THR A 41 11.08 -14.11 5.85
CA THR A 41 9.76 -14.70 6.13
C THR A 41 9.84 -15.92 7.03
N GLN A 42 10.72 -16.87 6.69
CA GLN A 42 10.94 -18.08 7.50
C GLN A 42 11.50 -17.76 8.89
N TYR A 43 12.42 -16.80 8.97
CA TYR A 43 13.09 -16.45 10.24
C TYR A 43 12.13 -15.74 11.22
N LEU A 44 11.19 -14.93 10.71
CA LEU A 44 10.25 -14.16 11.53
C LEU A 44 8.86 -14.81 11.64
N ASP A 45 8.69 -16.03 11.12
CA ASP A 45 7.39 -16.72 11.07
C ASP A 45 6.30 -15.84 10.42
N ILE A 46 6.61 -15.34 9.22
CA ILE A 46 5.70 -14.54 8.39
C ILE A 46 5.33 -15.37 7.17
N LEU A 47 4.03 -15.56 6.92
CA LEU A 47 3.56 -16.28 5.74
C LEU A 47 3.81 -15.47 4.46
N SER A 48 4.52 -16.04 3.48
CA SER A 48 4.65 -15.43 2.15
C SER A 48 3.47 -15.79 1.26
N ILE A 49 2.77 -14.77 0.76
CA ILE A 49 1.66 -14.89 -0.19
C ILE A 49 2.12 -14.23 -1.50
N ARG A 50 2.47 -15.04 -2.50
CA ARG A 50 2.76 -14.53 -3.85
C ARG A 50 1.49 -14.48 -4.67
N VAL A 51 1.14 -13.30 -5.17
CA VAL A 51 -0.09 -13.11 -5.93
C VAL A 51 -0.11 -13.93 -7.21
N THR A 52 1.04 -14.11 -7.86
CA THR A 52 1.17 -14.91 -9.09
C THR A 52 0.96 -16.40 -8.91
N GLN A 53 1.08 -16.93 -7.69
CA GLN A 53 0.97 -18.36 -7.39
C GLN A 53 -0.39 -18.73 -6.80
N GLN A 54 -1.21 -17.74 -6.45
CA GLN A 54 -2.49 -17.92 -5.77
C GLN A 54 -3.61 -17.52 -6.71
N LYS A 55 -4.49 -18.49 -7.00
CA LYS A 55 -5.62 -18.23 -7.90
C LYS A 55 -6.73 -17.46 -7.22
N GLU A 56 -7.09 -17.78 -5.98
CA GLU A 56 -8.22 -17.14 -5.29
C GLU A 56 -7.75 -16.43 -4.02
N LEU A 57 -7.59 -15.11 -4.12
CA LEU A 57 -7.09 -14.27 -3.02
C LEU A 57 -8.18 -13.48 -2.30
N GLY A 58 -9.41 -13.51 -2.78
CA GLY A 58 -10.53 -12.77 -2.21
C GLY A 58 -10.34 -11.27 -2.35
N PHE A 59 -9.75 -10.82 -3.47
CA PHE A 59 -9.45 -9.41 -3.74
C PHE A 59 -10.63 -8.61 -4.32
N ASP A 60 -11.85 -9.15 -4.31
CA ASP A 60 -13.04 -8.42 -4.76
C ASP A 60 -13.21 -7.07 -4.01
N PRO A 61 -13.26 -5.92 -4.72
CA PRO A 61 -13.37 -4.61 -4.09
C PRO A 61 -14.57 -4.44 -3.14
N PHE A 62 -15.74 -5.01 -3.47
CA PHE A 62 -16.95 -4.90 -2.64
C PHE A 62 -16.85 -5.72 -1.35
N LYS A 63 -15.93 -6.68 -1.29
CA LYS A 63 -15.63 -7.42 -0.06
C LYS A 63 -14.58 -6.72 0.79
N LEU A 64 -13.80 -5.80 0.23
CA LEU A 64 -12.66 -5.16 0.88
C LEU A 64 -12.94 -3.73 1.34
N PHE A 65 -13.83 -3.04 0.65
CA PHE A 65 -14.15 -1.63 0.86
C PHE A 65 -15.65 -1.43 1.00
N GLU A 66 -16.06 -0.30 1.56
CA GLU A 66 -17.46 0.14 1.51
C GLU A 66 -17.91 0.29 0.06
N SER A 67 -19.19 0.06 -0.24
CA SER A 67 -19.70 0.00 -1.61
C SER A 67 -19.34 1.25 -2.45
N ASN A 68 -19.42 2.44 -1.86
CA ASN A 68 -19.07 3.68 -2.55
C ASN A 68 -17.58 3.75 -2.89
N ASP A 69 -16.72 3.37 -1.95
CA ASP A 69 -15.26 3.33 -2.17
C ASP A 69 -14.91 2.26 -3.20
N ALA A 70 -15.55 1.08 -3.15
CA ALA A 70 -15.38 0.04 -4.15
C ALA A 70 -15.73 0.54 -5.56
N ALA A 71 -16.81 1.32 -5.71
CA ALA A 71 -17.18 1.92 -7.00
C ALA A 71 -16.18 2.98 -7.50
N GLU A 72 -15.64 3.82 -6.61
CA GLU A 72 -14.57 4.76 -6.97
C GLU A 72 -13.28 4.05 -7.40
N ILE A 73 -12.90 3.02 -6.64
CA ILE A 73 -11.73 2.18 -6.92
C ILE A 73 -11.89 1.49 -8.27
N LEU A 74 -13.05 0.91 -8.56
CA LEU A 74 -13.35 0.33 -9.88
C LEU A 74 -13.25 1.38 -10.98
N GLY A 75 -13.80 2.58 -10.77
CA GLY A 75 -13.67 3.67 -11.73
C GLY A 75 -12.22 4.05 -12.04
N ASP A 76 -11.35 4.07 -11.03
CA ASP A 76 -9.92 4.33 -11.17
C ASP A 76 -9.19 3.19 -11.88
N ILE A 77 -9.41 1.94 -11.45
CA ILE A 77 -8.80 0.74 -12.03
C ILE A 77 -9.13 0.62 -13.51
N THR A 78 -10.40 0.80 -13.88
CA THR A 78 -10.86 0.63 -15.26
C THR A 78 -10.73 1.88 -16.10
N ARG A 79 -10.24 3.00 -15.54
CA ARG A 79 -10.22 4.32 -16.18
C ARG A 79 -11.57 4.70 -16.79
N ALA A 80 -12.65 4.39 -16.06
CA ALA A 80 -14.00 4.66 -16.53
C ALA A 80 -14.22 6.16 -16.73
N LYS A 81 -14.91 6.52 -17.82
CA LYS A 81 -15.42 7.88 -18.02
C LYS A 81 -16.47 8.25 -16.97
N ASP A 82 -16.72 9.54 -16.80
CA ASP A 82 -17.60 10.05 -15.73
C ASP A 82 -19.01 9.47 -15.75
N THR A 83 -19.59 9.22 -16.92
CA THR A 83 -20.94 8.64 -17.02
C THR A 83 -20.97 7.22 -16.45
N VAL A 84 -19.97 6.41 -16.77
CA VAL A 84 -19.83 5.04 -16.25
C VAL A 84 -19.49 5.07 -14.76
N ARG A 85 -18.64 5.99 -14.30
CA ARG A 85 -18.36 6.17 -12.86
C ARG A 85 -19.63 6.53 -12.07
N LYS A 86 -20.48 7.41 -12.61
CA LYS A 86 -21.78 7.75 -11.99
C LYS A 86 -22.68 6.52 -11.89
N GLU A 87 -22.71 5.69 -12.94
CA GLU A 87 -23.47 4.45 -12.93
C GLU A 87 -22.94 3.45 -11.90
N PHE A 88 -21.62 3.22 -11.83
CA PHE A 88 -20.99 2.38 -10.80
C PHE A 88 -21.42 2.81 -9.40
N ARG A 89 -21.34 4.11 -9.08
CA ARG A 89 -21.76 4.65 -7.77
C ARG A 89 -23.25 4.44 -7.51
N ALA A 90 -24.10 4.70 -8.50
CA ALA A 90 -25.55 4.57 -8.35
C ALA A 90 -26.01 3.14 -8.09
N LEU A 91 -25.27 2.15 -8.59
CA LEU A 91 -25.58 0.72 -8.44
C LEU A 91 -24.75 0.02 -7.36
N ALA A 92 -23.74 0.69 -6.80
CA ALA A 92 -22.81 0.10 -5.84
C ALA A 92 -23.49 -0.56 -4.63
N SER A 93 -24.48 0.11 -4.03
CA SER A 93 -25.19 -0.40 -2.85
C SER A 93 -26.05 -1.65 -3.15
N LYS A 94 -26.30 -1.95 -4.42
CA LYS A 94 -27.07 -3.11 -4.87
C LYS A 94 -26.21 -4.33 -5.19
N ALA A 95 -24.88 -4.20 -5.16
CA ALA A 95 -23.93 -5.26 -5.45
C ALA A 95 -23.07 -5.61 -4.23
N LYS A 96 -22.80 -6.90 -4.04
CA LYS A 96 -21.88 -7.42 -3.01
C LYS A 96 -20.55 -7.90 -3.58
N SER A 97 -20.41 -7.86 -4.90
CA SER A 97 -19.21 -8.27 -5.64
C SER A 97 -19.12 -7.52 -6.96
N VAL A 98 -17.91 -7.47 -7.55
CA VAL A 98 -17.74 -6.92 -8.90
C VAL A 98 -18.51 -7.74 -9.94
N PHE A 99 -18.68 -9.04 -9.69
CA PHE A 99 -19.45 -9.97 -10.52
C PHE A 99 -20.94 -9.64 -10.52
N GLU A 100 -21.50 -9.30 -9.36
CA GLU A 100 -22.89 -8.82 -9.25
C GLU A 100 -23.06 -7.46 -9.91
N LEU A 101 -22.12 -6.53 -9.70
CA LEU A 101 -22.16 -5.22 -10.36
C LEU A 101 -22.17 -5.37 -11.89
N TYR A 102 -21.33 -6.24 -12.44
CA TYR A 102 -21.28 -6.55 -13.87
C TYR A 102 -22.62 -7.05 -14.43
N GLY A 103 -23.39 -7.79 -13.63
CA GLY A 103 -24.71 -8.28 -14.04
C GLY A 103 -25.80 -7.21 -14.10
N ILE A 104 -25.65 -6.09 -13.39
CA ILE A 104 -26.70 -5.06 -13.24
C ILE A 104 -26.40 -3.73 -13.95
N VAL A 105 -25.16 -3.51 -14.38
CA VAL A 105 -24.76 -2.30 -15.13
C VAL A 105 -25.14 -2.41 -16.61
N SER A 106 -25.19 -1.27 -17.29
CA SER A 106 -25.41 -1.13 -18.72
C SER A 106 -24.35 -1.86 -19.55
N ASP A 107 -24.68 -2.20 -20.81
CA ASP A 107 -23.74 -2.90 -21.69
C ASP A 107 -22.49 -2.08 -22.02
N GLU A 108 -22.60 -0.74 -21.98
CA GLU A 108 -21.45 0.15 -22.07
C GLU A 108 -20.54 0.00 -20.85
N ALA A 109 -21.09 0.06 -19.63
CA ALA A 109 -20.34 -0.08 -18.40
C ALA A 109 -19.72 -1.48 -18.23
N LYS A 110 -20.39 -2.53 -18.74
CA LYS A 110 -19.83 -3.90 -18.79
C LYS A 110 -18.49 -3.96 -19.51
N GLN A 111 -18.29 -3.18 -20.59
CA GLN A 111 -17.03 -3.21 -21.33
C GLN A 111 -15.82 -2.81 -20.46
N TYR A 112 -16.02 -1.94 -19.46
CA TYR A 112 -14.97 -1.52 -18.53
C TYR A 112 -14.64 -2.58 -17.48
N LEU A 113 -15.63 -3.37 -17.06
CA LEU A 113 -15.48 -4.41 -16.04
C LEU A 113 -15.12 -5.79 -16.61
N LYS A 114 -15.23 -5.96 -17.94
CA LYS A 114 -15.09 -7.26 -18.61
C LYS A 114 -13.78 -7.97 -18.28
N ASP A 115 -12.64 -7.28 -18.32
CA ASP A 115 -11.35 -7.89 -17.99
C ASP A 115 -11.23 -8.30 -16.51
N LEU A 116 -11.86 -7.56 -15.59
CA LEU A 116 -11.91 -7.91 -14.18
C LEU A 116 -12.76 -9.17 -13.91
N VAL A 117 -13.82 -9.38 -14.69
CA VAL A 117 -14.80 -10.44 -14.45
C VAL A 117 -14.51 -11.70 -15.28
N GLU A 118 -14.07 -11.53 -16.52
CA GLU A 118 -13.88 -12.60 -17.50
C GLU A 118 -12.40 -12.78 -17.89
N GLY A 119 -11.53 -11.82 -17.56
CA GLY A 119 -10.12 -11.83 -17.95
C GLY A 119 -9.21 -12.59 -16.99
N HIS A 120 -7.90 -12.48 -17.22
CA HIS A 120 -6.87 -13.27 -16.53
C HIS A 120 -6.76 -13.01 -15.02
N ILE A 121 -7.23 -11.84 -14.55
CA ILE A 121 -7.18 -11.44 -13.15
C ILE A 121 -8.45 -11.81 -12.37
N SER A 122 -9.49 -12.33 -13.04
CA SER A 122 -10.79 -12.64 -12.44
C SER A 122 -10.69 -13.60 -11.25
N ASP A 123 -9.84 -14.63 -11.38
CA ASP A 123 -9.68 -15.62 -10.32
C ASP A 123 -9.17 -14.98 -9.02
N ILE A 124 -8.22 -14.02 -9.11
CA ILE A 124 -7.63 -13.35 -7.94
C ILE A 124 -8.70 -12.63 -7.10
N LEU A 125 -9.77 -12.14 -7.75
CA LEU A 125 -10.88 -11.47 -7.07
C LEU A 125 -11.77 -12.46 -6.30
N LYS A 126 -11.83 -13.73 -6.72
CA LYS A 126 -12.62 -14.79 -6.08
C LYS A 126 -11.96 -15.31 -4.81
N GLY A 127 -12.72 -16.07 -4.02
CA GLY A 127 -12.29 -16.63 -2.75
C GLY A 127 -12.70 -15.82 -1.52
N ASP A 128 -12.16 -16.23 -0.37
CA ASP A 128 -12.48 -15.64 0.93
C ASP A 128 -11.55 -14.46 1.26
N SER A 129 -12.12 -13.25 1.21
CA SER A 129 -11.45 -12.00 1.63
C SER A 129 -10.98 -12.02 3.09
N THR A 130 -11.53 -12.91 3.92
CA THR A 130 -11.24 -13.03 5.35
C THR A 130 -10.20 -14.11 5.66
N LYS A 131 -9.67 -14.84 4.67
CA LYS A 131 -8.62 -15.83 4.95
C LYS A 131 -7.25 -15.19 4.77
N MET A 132 -6.55 -14.93 5.88
CA MET A 132 -5.14 -14.49 5.90
C MET A 132 -4.51 -14.77 7.27
N SER A 133 -3.22 -15.13 7.28
CA SER A 133 -2.42 -15.24 8.52
C SER A 133 -2.34 -13.89 9.23
N GLU A 134 -2.18 -13.90 10.56
CA GLU A 134 -1.93 -12.70 11.37
C GLU A 134 -0.56 -12.06 11.07
N ARG A 135 0.35 -12.85 10.49
CA ARG A 135 1.64 -12.41 9.98
C ARG A 135 1.78 -12.83 8.52
N ALA A 136 1.76 -11.87 7.61
CA ALA A 136 1.85 -12.14 6.19
C ALA A 136 2.65 -11.06 5.43
N VAL A 137 3.38 -11.50 4.41
CA VAL A 137 3.87 -10.64 3.33
C VAL A 137 3.11 -10.96 2.06
N ILE A 138 2.54 -9.94 1.43
CA ILE A 138 1.94 -10.05 0.10
C ILE A 138 2.97 -9.55 -0.90
N SER A 139 3.49 -10.48 -1.69
CA SER A 139 4.45 -10.18 -2.73
C SER A 139 3.80 -10.15 -4.11
N LEU A 140 4.12 -9.11 -4.88
CA LEU A 140 3.78 -9.00 -6.30
C LEU A 140 4.96 -9.38 -7.20
N ARG A 141 6.02 -9.96 -6.66
CA ARG A 141 7.20 -10.35 -7.44
C ARG A 141 6.80 -11.34 -8.54
N GLY A 142 7.23 -11.02 -9.76
CA GLY A 142 6.91 -11.81 -10.95
C GLY A 142 5.51 -11.58 -11.49
N THR A 143 4.72 -10.65 -10.92
CA THR A 143 3.48 -10.20 -11.56
C THR A 143 3.85 -9.52 -12.86
N TYR A 144 3.40 -10.10 -13.97
CA TYR A 144 3.55 -9.51 -15.30
C TYR A 144 2.36 -8.57 -15.57
N GLY A 145 2.62 -7.34 -16.01
CA GLY A 145 1.58 -6.37 -16.29
C GLY A 145 2.12 -4.95 -16.43
N GLN A 146 1.27 -4.03 -16.85
CA GLN A 146 1.59 -2.59 -16.82
C GLN A 146 1.51 -2.07 -15.37
N ASP A 147 2.07 -0.88 -15.12
CA ASP A 147 2.07 -0.24 -13.80
C ASP A 147 0.67 -0.19 -13.17
N GLU A 148 -0.37 -0.05 -13.98
CA GLU A 148 -1.77 0.03 -13.55
C GLU A 148 -2.26 -1.26 -12.89
N SER A 149 -1.95 -2.43 -13.48
CA SER A 149 -2.34 -3.72 -12.92
C SER A 149 -1.65 -3.97 -11.58
N VAL A 150 -0.39 -3.55 -11.44
CA VAL A 150 0.35 -3.63 -10.18
C VAL A 150 -0.25 -2.69 -9.15
N ALA A 151 -0.56 -1.43 -9.50
CA ALA A 151 -1.18 -0.47 -8.61
C ALA A 151 -2.54 -0.96 -8.07
N MET A 152 -3.38 -1.54 -8.95
CA MET A 152 -4.61 -2.21 -8.57
C MET A 152 -4.35 -3.33 -7.55
N LEU A 153 -3.44 -4.26 -7.86
CA LEU A 153 -3.17 -5.39 -6.97
C LEU A 153 -2.61 -4.94 -5.61
N LEU A 154 -1.78 -3.90 -5.59
CA LEU A 154 -1.31 -3.27 -4.35
C LEU A 154 -2.47 -2.71 -3.52
N LEU A 155 -3.40 -2.02 -4.18
CA LEU A 155 -4.57 -1.44 -3.51
C LEU A 155 -5.48 -2.51 -2.93
N LEU A 156 -5.77 -3.57 -3.69
CA LEU A 156 -6.62 -4.67 -3.22
C LEU A 156 -5.93 -5.47 -2.11
N ALA A 157 -4.62 -5.72 -2.21
CA ALA A 157 -3.84 -6.31 -1.13
C ALA A 157 -3.89 -5.46 0.15
N LEU A 158 -3.75 -4.15 0.02
CA LEU A 158 -3.87 -3.20 1.12
C LEU A 158 -5.28 -3.21 1.73
N GLY A 159 -6.33 -3.25 0.91
CA GLY A 159 -7.72 -3.38 1.36
C GLY A 159 -7.94 -4.66 2.18
N LYS A 160 -7.43 -5.79 1.69
CA LYS A 160 -7.48 -7.07 2.42
C LYS A 160 -6.77 -7.01 3.76
N ILE A 161 -5.56 -6.46 3.78
CA ILE A 161 -4.80 -6.26 5.02
C ILE A 161 -5.56 -5.35 5.99
N TRP A 162 -6.10 -4.24 5.50
CA TRP A 162 -6.81 -3.28 6.32
C TRP A 162 -8.08 -3.88 6.94
N LYS A 163 -8.85 -4.65 6.17
CA LYS A 163 -9.99 -5.41 6.70
C LYS A 163 -9.57 -6.33 7.85
N LYS A 164 -8.41 -6.99 7.74
CA LYS A 164 -7.86 -7.81 8.84
C LYS A 164 -7.41 -7.04 10.05
N ILE A 165 -6.86 -5.85 9.84
CA ILE A 165 -6.54 -4.93 10.93
C ILE A 165 -7.83 -4.55 11.69
N LEU A 166 -8.92 -4.28 10.98
CA LEU A 166 -10.20 -3.85 11.55
C LEU A 166 -10.94 -4.96 12.32
N GLU A 167 -10.75 -6.23 11.97
CA GLU A 167 -11.33 -7.38 12.71
C GLU A 167 -10.71 -7.59 14.10
N LYS A 168 -9.59 -6.92 14.40
CA LYS A 168 -8.79 -7.17 15.60
C LYS A 168 -8.99 -6.06 16.63
N PRO A 169 -8.91 -6.35 17.95
CA PRO A 169 -9.12 -5.35 18.96
C PRO A 169 -8.20 -4.12 18.76
N PRO A 170 -8.69 -2.88 18.95
CA PRO A 170 -7.89 -1.67 18.73
C PRO A 170 -6.59 -1.60 19.54
N ARG A 171 -6.54 -2.24 20.71
CA ARG A 171 -5.34 -2.26 21.56
C ARG A 171 -4.26 -3.24 21.11
N THR A 172 -4.60 -4.22 20.27
CA THR A 172 -3.63 -5.20 19.75
C THR A 172 -2.61 -4.48 18.87
N PRO A 173 -1.29 -4.57 19.13
CA PRO A 173 -0.28 -3.95 18.27
C PRO A 173 -0.32 -4.54 16.87
N LYS A 174 -0.23 -3.69 15.85
CA LYS A 174 -0.24 -4.09 14.44
C LYS A 174 0.87 -3.33 13.72
N ILE A 175 1.60 -4.00 12.85
CA ILE A 175 2.60 -3.39 11.98
C ILE A 175 2.09 -3.51 10.55
N LEU A 176 1.95 -2.38 9.88
CA LEU A 176 1.67 -2.31 8.45
C LEU A 176 2.87 -1.68 7.78
N LEU A 177 3.60 -2.46 6.98
CA LEU A 177 4.73 -2.01 6.19
C LEU A 177 4.35 -2.02 4.71
N ILE A 178 4.53 -0.91 4.02
CA ILE A 178 4.41 -0.83 2.56
C ILE A 178 5.79 -0.47 2.01
N ASP A 179 6.39 -1.38 1.25
CA ASP A 179 7.63 -1.12 0.52
C ASP A 179 7.31 -0.75 -0.93
N GLU A 180 7.91 0.33 -1.42
CA GLU A 180 7.74 0.84 -2.79
C GLU A 180 6.28 1.01 -3.25
N GLY A 181 5.41 1.47 -2.34
CA GLY A 181 3.99 1.70 -2.62
C GLY A 181 3.68 2.96 -3.44
N TRP A 182 4.67 3.62 -4.07
CA TRP A 182 4.50 4.91 -4.75
C TRP A 182 3.46 4.86 -5.88
N MET A 183 3.29 3.68 -6.49
CA MET A 183 2.31 3.44 -7.55
C MET A 183 0.86 3.68 -7.10
N LEU A 184 0.57 3.51 -5.80
CA LEU A 184 -0.75 3.81 -5.23
C LEU A 184 -1.11 5.29 -5.39
N PHE A 185 -0.14 6.21 -5.38
CA PHE A 185 -0.41 7.64 -5.53
C PHE A 185 -0.85 8.05 -6.94
N LYS A 186 -0.77 7.14 -7.93
CA LYS A 186 -1.35 7.35 -9.27
C LYS A 186 -2.88 7.27 -9.27
N MET A 187 -3.49 6.67 -8.25
CA MET A 187 -4.93 6.48 -8.12
C MET A 187 -5.49 7.37 -6.99
N PRO A 188 -6.40 8.32 -7.27
CA PRO A 188 -6.98 9.18 -6.24
C PRO A 188 -7.66 8.39 -5.11
N SER A 189 -8.39 7.33 -5.42
CA SER A 189 -9.02 6.45 -4.42
C SER A 189 -7.99 5.80 -3.49
N ALA A 190 -6.86 5.31 -4.02
CA ALA A 190 -5.79 4.73 -3.22
C ALA A 190 -5.08 5.75 -2.33
N GLY A 191 -4.86 6.97 -2.84
CA GLY A 191 -4.30 8.08 -2.05
C GLY A 191 -5.17 8.44 -0.84
N LYS A 192 -6.49 8.59 -1.06
CA LYS A 192 -7.47 8.81 0.02
C LYS A 192 -7.48 7.66 1.02
N PHE A 193 -7.40 6.42 0.54
CA PHE A 193 -7.38 5.25 1.41
C PHE A 193 -6.10 5.20 2.27
N LEU A 194 -4.93 5.52 1.70
CA LEU A 194 -3.69 5.61 2.46
C LEU A 194 -3.72 6.74 3.52
N ASP A 195 -4.30 7.91 3.22
CA ASP A 195 -4.50 8.97 4.23
C ASP A 195 -5.40 8.49 5.38
N SER A 196 -6.49 7.79 5.04
CA SER A 196 -7.40 7.18 6.03
C SER A 196 -6.66 6.18 6.93
N ILE A 197 -5.85 5.30 6.34
CA ILE A 197 -5.00 4.35 7.09
C ILE A 197 -4.05 5.11 8.03
N ALA A 198 -3.35 6.14 7.54
CA ALA A 198 -2.41 6.92 8.34
C ALA A 198 -3.10 7.62 9.53
N ARG A 199 -4.33 8.11 9.34
CA ARG A 199 -5.12 8.82 10.36
C ARG A 199 -5.79 7.87 11.36
N ILE A 200 -6.49 6.85 10.88
CA ILE A 200 -7.26 5.91 11.68
C ILE A 200 -6.33 4.90 12.35
N GLY A 201 -5.27 4.46 11.67
CA GLY A 201 -4.32 3.45 12.17
C GLY A 201 -3.73 3.80 13.53
N ARG A 202 -3.47 5.08 13.80
CA ARG A 202 -3.02 5.56 15.12
C ARG A 202 -3.96 5.17 16.25
N LYS A 203 -5.28 5.24 16.03
CA LYS A 203 -6.32 4.88 17.01
C LYS A 203 -6.46 3.36 17.17
N LEU A 204 -6.00 2.59 16.19
CA LEU A 204 -6.08 1.13 16.14
C LEU A 204 -4.76 0.43 16.52
N ASN A 205 -3.84 1.17 17.12
CA ASN A 205 -2.49 0.72 17.50
C ASN A 205 -1.71 0.13 16.31
N VAL A 206 -1.82 0.78 15.15
CA VAL A 206 -1.09 0.43 13.93
C VAL A 206 0.17 1.28 13.83
N ILE A 207 1.32 0.63 13.82
CA ILE A 207 2.59 1.20 13.38
C ILE A 207 2.60 1.12 11.86
N PHE A 208 2.36 2.26 11.22
CA PHE A 208 2.39 2.37 9.76
C PHE A 208 3.77 2.81 9.28
N ILE A 209 4.43 1.97 8.48
CA ILE A 209 5.75 2.19 7.92
C ILE A 209 5.62 2.25 6.41
N PHE A 210 6.00 3.39 5.82
CA PHE A 210 6.06 3.55 4.37
C PHE A 210 7.50 3.72 3.92
N VAL A 211 7.96 2.83 3.04
CA VAL A 211 9.31 2.82 2.50
C VAL A 211 9.24 3.13 1.01
N THR A 212 10.08 4.05 0.55
CA THR A 212 10.16 4.44 -0.87
C THR A 212 11.57 4.83 -1.26
N GLN A 213 11.88 4.58 -2.52
CA GLN A 213 13.07 5.08 -3.20
C GLN A 213 12.84 6.31 -4.05
N ARG A 214 11.57 6.71 -4.19
CA ARG A 214 11.11 7.86 -4.95
C ARG A 214 10.49 8.87 -3.98
N PRO A 215 11.31 9.59 -3.20
CA PRO A 215 10.80 10.60 -2.26
C PRO A 215 9.97 11.67 -2.97
N GLU A 216 10.32 12.03 -4.20
CA GLU A 216 9.60 12.99 -5.03
C GLU A 216 8.15 12.57 -5.31
N ASP A 217 7.89 11.29 -5.56
CA ASP A 217 6.52 10.79 -5.81
C ASP A 217 5.63 10.93 -4.58
N ILE A 218 6.22 10.91 -3.38
CA ILE A 218 5.51 11.18 -2.13
C ILE A 218 5.36 12.68 -1.92
N ILE A 219 6.44 13.44 -2.07
CA ILE A 219 6.48 14.88 -1.73
C ILE A 219 5.65 15.71 -2.69
N ASP A 220 5.60 15.34 -3.98
CA ASP A 220 4.90 16.11 -5.02
C ASP A 220 3.41 15.72 -5.14
N ASN A 221 2.98 14.64 -4.48
CA ASN A 221 1.58 14.20 -4.43
C ASN A 221 0.89 14.71 -3.15
N GLU A 222 -0.36 15.18 -3.25
CA GLU A 222 -1.10 15.72 -2.08
C GLU A 222 -1.28 14.68 -0.96
N TYR A 223 -1.62 13.43 -1.29
CA TYR A 223 -1.81 12.35 -0.32
C TYR A 223 -0.48 11.86 0.24
N GLY A 224 0.52 11.71 -0.64
CA GLY A 224 1.87 11.35 -0.24
C GLY A 224 2.46 12.36 0.75
N ARG A 225 2.32 13.66 0.46
CA ARG A 225 2.76 14.74 1.34
C ARG A 225 2.02 14.70 2.67
N GLY A 226 0.71 14.48 2.65
CA GLY A 226 -0.09 14.28 3.86
C GLY A 226 0.45 13.16 4.76
N ILE A 227 0.81 12.00 4.19
CA ILE A 227 1.40 10.88 4.94
C ILE A 227 2.78 11.27 5.50
N ALA A 228 3.62 11.88 4.67
CA ALA A 228 4.97 12.27 5.05
C ALA A 228 4.94 13.30 6.19
N ASP A 229 4.15 14.36 6.08
CA ASP A 229 4.02 15.41 7.09
C ASP A 229 3.51 14.83 8.40
N ASN A 230 2.56 13.90 8.33
CA ASN A 230 1.99 13.22 9.50
C ASN A 230 2.87 12.10 10.07
N ALA A 231 3.93 11.65 9.39
CA ALA A 231 4.83 10.66 9.93
C ALA A 231 5.54 11.21 11.19
N GLY A 232 5.32 10.57 12.34
CA GLY A 232 5.96 10.94 13.61
C GLY A 232 7.46 10.65 13.62
N THR A 233 7.92 9.75 12.76
CA THR A 233 9.34 9.43 12.56
C THR A 233 9.64 9.40 11.07
N LYS A 234 10.76 10.03 10.67
CA LYS A 234 11.26 10.02 9.30
C LYS A 234 12.71 9.57 9.32
N ILE A 235 13.03 8.61 8.48
CA ILE A 235 14.39 8.10 8.30
C ILE A 235 14.80 8.39 6.86
N LEU A 236 15.77 9.28 6.71
CA LEU A 236 16.25 9.77 5.44
C LEU A 236 17.70 9.29 5.27
N LEU A 237 17.93 8.32 4.38
CA LEU A 237 19.29 7.87 4.07
C LEU A 237 19.83 8.68 2.88
N GLN A 238 20.91 8.20 2.26
CA GLN A 238 21.47 8.83 1.07
C GLN A 238 20.41 9.02 -0.04
N ASN A 239 20.40 10.21 -0.67
CA ASN A 239 19.54 10.59 -1.77
C ASN A 239 20.34 11.34 -2.86
N THR A 240 19.75 11.50 -4.04
CA THR A 240 20.35 12.34 -5.10
C THR A 240 20.31 13.82 -4.70
N GLU A 241 21.10 14.67 -5.36
CA GLU A 241 21.05 16.14 -5.16
C GLU A 241 19.63 16.68 -5.31
N GLN A 242 18.95 16.33 -6.41
CA GLN A 242 17.59 16.79 -6.70
C GLN A 242 16.57 16.32 -5.64
N ALA A 243 16.63 15.05 -5.25
CA ALA A 243 15.75 14.51 -4.21
C ALA A 243 16.02 15.16 -2.85
N SER A 244 17.30 15.37 -2.51
CA SER A 244 17.71 16.01 -1.25
C SER A 244 17.18 17.43 -1.14
N GLN A 245 17.23 18.23 -2.22
CA GLN A 245 16.67 19.58 -2.23
C GLN A 245 15.14 19.59 -2.06
N LYS A 246 14.43 18.66 -2.70
CA LYS A 246 12.97 18.52 -2.54
C LYS A 246 12.60 18.11 -1.11
N ILE A 247 13.31 17.12 -0.55
CA ILE A 247 13.14 16.67 0.84
C ILE A 247 13.42 17.84 1.79
N ALA A 248 14.52 18.58 1.57
CA ALA A 248 14.89 19.73 2.39
C ALA A 248 13.80 20.78 2.46
N LYS A 249 13.24 21.15 1.29
CA LYS A 249 12.12 22.09 1.23
C LYS A 249 10.85 21.56 1.90
N ALA A 250 10.52 20.29 1.71
CA ALA A 250 9.31 19.69 2.28
C ALA A 250 9.39 19.51 3.80
N MET A 251 10.59 19.24 4.32
CA MET A 251 10.81 18.90 5.74
C MET A 251 11.47 20.04 6.53
N SER A 252 11.70 21.19 5.89
CA SER A 252 12.41 22.34 6.46
C SER A 252 13.80 22.00 7.00
N LEU A 253 14.57 21.20 6.25
CA LEU A 253 15.93 20.84 6.64
C LEU A 253 16.88 22.02 6.48
N SER A 254 17.86 22.10 7.37
CA SER A 254 18.99 23.03 7.25
C SER A 254 19.86 22.70 6.02
N PRO A 255 20.67 23.65 5.54
CA PRO A 255 21.66 23.39 4.49
C PRO A 255 22.60 22.23 4.85
N GLN A 256 23.02 22.15 6.13
CA GLN A 256 23.89 21.10 6.62
C GLN A 256 23.23 19.72 6.54
N GLU A 257 21.99 19.59 7.03
CA GLU A 257 21.21 18.35 6.93
C GLU A 257 20.94 17.94 5.47
N THR A 258 20.72 18.93 4.60
CA THR A 258 20.54 18.70 3.16
C THR A 258 21.82 18.15 2.53
N ASP A 259 22.98 18.68 2.91
CA ASP A 259 24.28 18.19 2.44
C ASP A 259 24.61 16.78 2.96
N MET A 260 24.18 16.46 4.19
CA MET A 260 24.29 15.09 4.73
C MET A 260 23.53 14.07 3.87
N LEU A 261 22.32 14.39 3.41
CA LEU A 261 21.54 13.48 2.54
C LEU A 261 22.27 13.09 1.25
N LYS A 262 23.18 13.92 0.76
CA LYS A 262 23.95 13.67 -0.47
C LYS A 262 25.21 12.84 -0.21
N THR A 263 25.80 13.03 0.97
CA THR A 263 27.14 12.53 1.32
C THR A 263 27.12 11.31 2.22
N PHE A 264 25.97 10.96 2.79
CA PHE A 264 25.82 9.75 3.61
C PHE A 264 26.35 8.51 2.92
N SER A 265 27.14 7.73 3.65
CA SER A 265 27.51 6.38 3.28
C SER A 265 26.30 5.45 3.41
N ARG A 266 26.37 4.28 2.78
CA ARG A 266 25.31 3.27 2.87
C ARG A 266 25.03 2.91 4.34
N GLY A 267 23.76 2.99 4.73
CA GLY A 267 23.31 2.70 6.10
C GLY A 267 23.35 3.89 7.05
N GLU A 268 23.99 5.00 6.68
CA GLU A 268 23.88 6.26 7.42
C GLU A 268 22.54 6.94 7.11
N ALA A 269 22.00 7.64 8.10
CA ALA A 269 20.69 8.25 8.00
C ALA A 269 20.57 9.49 8.88
N LEU A 270 19.81 10.46 8.39
CA LEU A 270 19.20 11.49 9.20
C LEU A 270 17.91 10.93 9.80
N PHE A 271 17.81 10.96 11.13
CA PHE A 271 16.69 10.45 11.89
C PHE A 271 15.93 11.62 12.51
N LEU A 272 14.70 11.85 12.04
CA LEU A 272 13.85 12.95 12.51
C LEU A 272 12.67 12.37 13.28
N THR A 273 12.41 12.94 14.45
CA THR A 273 11.23 12.66 15.27
C THR A 273 10.44 13.93 15.45
N LYS A 274 9.11 13.82 15.47
CA LYS A 274 8.27 14.87 16.03
C LYS A 274 8.27 14.71 17.55
N ASP A 275 8.57 15.79 18.26
CA ASP A 275 8.31 15.91 19.70
C ASP A 275 6.80 15.89 19.99
#